data_AF-A0A0V0GNA9-F1
#
_entry.id   AF-A0A0V0GNA9-F1
#
_cell.length_a   1.000
_cell.length_b   1.000
_cell.length_c   1.000
_cell.angle_alpha   90.00
_cell.angle_beta   90.00
_cell.angle_gamma   90.00
#
_symmetry.space_group_name_H-M   'P 1'
#
loop_
_entity.id
_entity.type
_entity.pdbx_description
1 polymer ?
#
loop_
_entity_poly.entity_id
_entity_poly.type
_entity_poly.pdbx_seq_one_letter_code
_entity_poly.pdbx_strand_id
1 'polypeptide(L)'
;MTIPCFLVIDGTETVLRNLIAYEQQSSDVDPKYFSDYTTFMNHLIDSDKDVNLLFQKGIIENWIGEDKEVATLFNKIGKGVTTYSNFYYKEEIKKAIEIVKNHGTE
;
A
#
# COMPACT_ATOMS: atom_id res chain seq x y z
N MET A 1 -7.03 -0.89 15.87
CA MET A 1 -6.56 -1.52 14.62
C MET A 1 -5.08 -1.22 14.52
N THR A 2 -4.26 -2.23 14.33
CA THR A 2 -2.81 -2.07 14.20
C THR A 2 -2.46 -2.43 12.77
N ILE A 3 -1.89 -1.48 12.02
CA ILE A 3 -1.38 -1.74 10.68
C ILE A 3 0.02 -2.38 10.87
N PRO A 4 0.27 -3.58 10.32
CA PRO A 4 1.58 -4.21 10.42
C PRO A 4 2.64 -3.39 9.68
N CYS A 5 3.87 -3.45 10.18
CA CYS A 5 5.02 -2.86 9.50
C CYS A 5 5.27 -3.58 8.17
N PHE A 6 5.43 -2.81 7.09
CA PHE A 6 5.77 -3.33 5.77
C PHE A 6 7.18 -2.94 5.38
N LEU A 7 8.02 -3.95 5.17
CA LEU A 7 9.39 -3.79 4.73
C LEU A 7 9.45 -3.61 3.20
N VAL A 8 10.02 -2.50 2.76
CA VAL A 8 10.24 -2.18 1.34
C VAL A 8 11.70 -2.47 0.99
N ILE A 9 11.91 -3.43 0.09
CA ILE A 9 13.22 -3.86 -0.43
C ILE A 9 13.20 -3.83 -1.97
N ASP A 10 14.37 -3.96 -2.61
CA ASP A 10 14.52 -3.85 -4.08
C ASP A 10 13.58 -4.81 -4.85
N GLY A 11 13.32 -6.00 -4.29
CA GLY A 11 12.45 -7.01 -4.89
C GLY A 11 10.95 -6.77 -4.73
N THR A 12 10.54 -5.81 -3.89
CA THR A 12 9.13 -5.61 -3.49
C THR A 12 8.23 -5.35 -4.69
N GLU A 13 8.65 -4.51 -5.65
CA GLU A 13 7.86 -4.21 -6.85
C GLU A 13 7.61 -5.48 -7.68
N THR A 14 8.65 -6.28 -7.91
CA THR A 14 8.55 -7.50 -8.72
C THR A 14 7.61 -8.51 -8.07
N VAL A 15 7.77 -8.74 -6.76
CA VAL A 15 6.95 -9.70 -6.01
C VAL A 15 5.49 -9.27 -6.01
N LEU A 16 5.19 -8.02 -5.65
CA LEU A 16 3.81 -7.53 -5.60
C LEU A 16 3.14 -7.58 -6.98
N ARG A 17 3.82 -7.15 -8.04
CA ARG A 17 3.24 -7.19 -9.39
C ARG A 17 2.90 -8.60 -9.87
N ASN A 18 3.77 -9.57 -9.59
CA ASN A 18 3.53 -10.96 -9.97
C ASN A 18 2.34 -11.55 -9.21
N LEU A 19 2.21 -11.25 -7.91
CA LEU A 19 1.08 -11.69 -7.09
C LEU A 19 -0.23 -11.03 -7.54
N ILE A 20 -0.23 -9.72 -7.80
CA ILE A 20 -1.40 -9.01 -8.32
C ILE A 20 -1.82 -9.58 -9.69
N ALA A 21 -0.87 -9.83 -10.59
CA ALA A 21 -1.17 -10.42 -11.89
C ALA A 21 -1.82 -11.81 -11.74
N TYR A 22 -1.32 -12.62 -10.81
CA TYR A 22 -1.92 -13.91 -10.48
C TYR A 22 -3.35 -13.77 -9.94
N GLU A 23 -3.58 -12.89 -8.96
CA GLU A 23 -4.91 -12.64 -8.39
C GLU A 23 -5.91 -12.08 -9.42
N GLN A 24 -5.45 -11.24 -10.34
CA GLN A 24 -6.32 -10.62 -11.34
C GLN A 24 -6.71 -11.56 -12.47
N GLN A 25 -5.84 -12.53 -12.81
CA GLN A 25 -6.10 -13.50 -13.87
C GLN A 25 -6.81 -14.75 -13.38
N SER A 26 -6.88 -14.98 -12.07
CA SER A 26 -7.59 -16.12 -11.49
C SER A 26 -8.98 -15.71 -11.01
N SER A 27 -10.02 -16.35 -11.53
CA SER A 27 -11.40 -16.19 -11.05
C SER A 27 -11.62 -16.81 -9.67
N ASP A 28 -10.74 -17.72 -9.27
CA ASP A 28 -10.90 -18.54 -8.07
C ASP A 28 -10.25 -17.89 -6.83
N VAL A 29 -9.59 -16.75 -7.03
CA VAL A 29 -8.94 -15.98 -5.97
C VAL A 29 -9.85 -14.85 -5.52
N ASP A 30 -10.50 -15.06 -4.38
CA ASP A 30 -11.28 -14.07 -3.65
C ASP A 30 -11.10 -14.33 -2.13
N PRO A 31 -10.74 -13.32 -1.32
CA PRO A 31 -10.42 -11.93 -1.67
C PRO A 31 -9.10 -11.77 -2.43
N LYS A 32 -8.98 -10.68 -3.19
CA LYS A 32 -7.74 -10.28 -3.89
C LYS A 32 -6.84 -9.47 -2.97
N TYR A 33 -6.30 -10.13 -1.94
CA TYR A 33 -5.58 -9.50 -0.84
C TYR A 33 -4.42 -8.60 -1.28
N PHE A 34 -3.61 -9.01 -2.26
CA PHE A 34 -2.45 -8.23 -2.71
C PHE A 34 -2.88 -7.02 -3.55
N SER A 35 -3.91 -7.19 -4.38
CA SER A 35 -4.54 -6.11 -5.14
C SER A 35 -5.14 -5.08 -4.18
N ASP A 36 -5.93 -5.54 -3.21
CA ASP A 36 -6.59 -4.68 -2.23
C ASP A 36 -5.58 -3.97 -1.31
N TYR A 37 -4.53 -4.67 -0.87
CA TYR A 37 -3.44 -4.07 -0.09
C TYR A 37 -2.67 -3.02 -0.89
N THR A 38 -2.40 -3.28 -2.17
CA THR A 38 -1.69 -2.31 -3.02
C THR A 38 -2.52 -1.04 -3.21
N THR A 39 -3.83 -1.19 -3.45
CA THR A 39 -4.75 -0.05 -3.50
C THR A 39 -4.77 0.70 -2.17
N PHE A 40 -4.79 -0.02 -1.04
CA PHE A 40 -4.71 0.59 0.29
C PHE A 40 -3.45 1.45 0.47
N MET A 41 -2.27 0.88 0.20
CA MET A 41 -1.00 1.61 0.35
C MET A 41 -0.90 2.77 -0.63
N ASN A 42 -1.38 2.61 -1.87
CA ASN A 42 -1.43 3.67 -2.86
C ASN A 42 -2.36 4.83 -2.45
N HIS A 43 -3.39 4.59 -1.64
CA HIS A 43 -4.22 5.66 -1.08
C HIS A 43 -3.58 6.37 0.12
N LEU A 44 -2.68 5.70 0.82
CA LEU A 44 -1.94 6.30 1.93
C LEU A 44 -0.72 7.09 1.45
N ILE A 45 -0.10 6.69 0.34
CA ILE A 45 1.16 7.25 -0.16
C ILE A 45 0.91 7.99 -1.48
N ASP A 46 0.77 9.31 -1.41
CA ASP A 46 0.72 10.17 -2.60
C ASP A 46 2.07 10.89 -2.81
N SER A 47 2.77 11.18 -1.71
CA SER A 47 4.02 11.95 -1.68
C SER A 47 5.10 11.31 -0.78
N ASP A 48 6.32 11.82 -0.88
CA ASP A 48 7.45 11.52 0.01
C ASP A 48 7.14 11.85 1.49
N LYS A 49 6.34 12.90 1.75
CA LYS A 49 5.89 13.26 3.10
C LYS A 49 5.03 12.17 3.74
N ASP A 50 4.17 11.53 2.94
CA ASP A 50 3.32 10.45 3.43
C ASP A 50 4.16 9.23 3.80
N VAL A 51 5.18 8.90 2.98
CA VAL A 51 6.13 7.83 3.30
C VAL A 51 6.86 8.14 4.61
N ASN A 52 7.34 9.36 4.79
CA ASN A 52 8.03 9.76 6.01
C ASN A 52 7.13 9.61 7.25
N LEU A 53 5.87 10.03 7.15
CA LEU A 53 4.89 9.88 8.23
C LEU A 53 4.62 8.42 8.56
N LEU A 54 4.47 7.56 7.55
CA LEU A 54 4.26 6.13 7.73
C LEU A 54 5.49 5.43 8.32
N PHE A 55 6.69 5.88 7.94
CA PHE A 55 7.95 5.44 8.52
C PHE A 55 8.04 5.82 10.01
N GLN A 56 7.75 7.07 10.37
CA GLN A 56 7.73 7.52 11.77
C GLN A 56 6.70 6.76 12.62
N LYS A 57 5.57 6.34 12.02
CA LYS A 57 4.55 5.51 12.68
C LYS A 57 4.90 4.01 12.71
N GLY A 58 6.06 3.60 12.17
CA GLY A 58 6.48 2.20 12.10
C GLY A 58 5.64 1.34 11.17
N ILE A 59 4.88 1.95 10.26
CA ILE A 59 4.02 1.26 9.29
C ILE A 59 4.83 0.85 8.06
N ILE A 60 5.86 1.62 7.70
CA ILE A 60 6.79 1.30 6.61
C ILE A 60 8.20 1.26 7.15
N GLU A 61 8.97 0.29 6.70
CA GLU A 61 10.42 0.26 6.86
C GLU A 61 11.05 0.32 5.46
N ASN A 62 11.85 1.35 5.20
CA ASN A 62 12.43 1.63 3.88
C ASN A 62 13.89 1.14 3.81
N TRP A 63 14.16 0.16 2.95
CA TRP A 63 15.50 -0.38 2.69
C TRP A 63 15.97 -0.17 1.24
N ILE A 64 15.25 0.64 0.46
CA ILE A 64 15.58 0.89 -0.96
C ILE A 64 16.20 2.27 -1.22
N GLY A 65 16.26 3.15 -0.21
CA GLY A 65 16.90 4.46 -0.33
C GLY A 65 16.00 5.60 0.13
N GLU A 66 15.74 6.57 -0.74
CA GLU A 66 14.98 7.78 -0.38
C GLU A 66 13.47 7.53 -0.27
N ASP A 67 12.78 8.27 0.59
CA ASP A 67 11.31 8.19 0.76
C ASP A 67 10.54 8.39 -0.56
N LYS A 68 11.10 9.22 -1.46
CA LYS A 68 10.56 9.44 -2.82
C LYS A 68 10.57 8.18 -3.68
N GLU A 69 11.55 7.28 -3.49
CA GLU A 69 11.64 6.02 -4.22
C GLU A 69 10.51 5.08 -3.80
N VAL A 70 10.21 5.02 -2.50
CA VAL A 70 9.07 4.26 -1.96
C VAL A 70 7.74 4.81 -2.50
N ALA A 71 7.57 6.14 -2.48
CA ALA A 71 6.36 6.76 -3.04
C ALA A 71 6.22 6.45 -4.54
N THR A 72 7.31 6.50 -5.28
CA THR A 72 7.33 6.16 -6.71
C THR A 72 7.00 4.69 -6.94
N LEU A 73 7.52 3.79 -6.10
CA LEU A 73 7.26 2.35 -6.16
C LEU A 73 5.77 2.05 -5.99
N PHE A 74 5.13 2.53 -4.92
CA PHE A 74 3.71 2.27 -4.70
C PHE A 74 2.82 2.90 -5.77
N ASN A 75 3.11 4.13 -6.19
CA ASN A 75 2.43 4.78 -7.30
C ASN A 75 2.56 4.01 -8.62
N LYS A 76 3.71 3.36 -8.86
CA LYS A 76 3.90 2.49 -10.03
C LYS A 76 3.11 1.20 -9.89
N ILE A 77 3.17 0.52 -8.75
CA ILE A 77 2.48 -0.77 -8.56
C ILE A 77 0.97 -0.59 -8.65
N GLY A 78 0.42 0.50 -8.10
CA GLY A 78 -1.00 0.82 -8.18
C GLY A 78 -1.53 1.03 -9.60
N LYS A 79 -0.67 1.42 -10.56
CA LYS A 79 -1.08 1.53 -11.98
C LYS A 79 -1.43 0.15 -12.54
N GLY A 80 -2.67 0.03 -13.01
CA GLY A 80 -3.19 -1.21 -13.59
C GLY A 80 -3.84 -2.15 -12.58
N VAL A 81 -3.86 -1.79 -11.29
CA VAL A 81 -4.60 -2.56 -10.29
C VAL A 81 -6.09 -2.25 -10.41
N THR A 82 -6.88 -3.23 -10.84
CA THR A 82 -8.34 -3.15 -10.84
C THR A 82 -8.85 -3.52 -9.46
N THR A 83 -9.62 -2.63 -8.85
CA THR A 83 -10.34 -2.88 -7.60
C THR A 83 -11.74 -3.40 -7.92
N TYR A 84 -12.20 -4.37 -7.13
CA TYR A 84 -13.53 -4.96 -7.29
C TYR A 84 -14.44 -4.51 -6.14
N SER A 85 -15.75 -4.65 -6.32
CA SER A 85 -16.75 -4.22 -5.33
C SER A 85 -16.62 -4.89 -3.96
N ASN A 86 -15.95 -6.05 -3.88
CA ASN A 86 -15.65 -6.80 -2.66
C ASN A 86 -14.30 -6.40 -2.02
N PHE A 87 -13.90 -5.13 -2.14
CA PHE A 87 -12.66 -4.62 -1.55
C PHE A 87 -12.59 -4.94 -0.05
N TYR A 88 -11.63 -5.80 0.32
CA TYR A 88 -11.56 -6.41 1.65
C TYR A 88 -11.28 -5.39 2.75
N TYR A 89 -10.41 -4.41 2.48
CA TYR A 89 -9.94 -3.43 3.48
C TYR A 89 -10.80 -2.17 3.55
N LYS A 90 -12.09 -2.21 3.15
CA LYS A 90 -12.90 -0.98 2.97
C LYS A 90 -13.04 -0.15 4.24
N GLU A 91 -13.22 -0.81 5.38
CA GLU A 91 -13.40 -0.13 6.66
C GLU A 91 -12.05 0.22 7.32
N GLU A 92 -11.04 -0.59 7.07
CA GLU A 92 -9.65 -0.38 7.46
C GLU A 92 -9.06 0.84 6.76
N ILE A 93 -9.35 1.03 5.45
CA ILE A 93 -8.98 2.21 4.66
C ILE A 93 -9.47 3.48 5.34
N LYS A 94 -10.75 3.53 5.74
CA LYS A 94 -11.35 4.75 6.30
C LYS A 94 -10.65 5.10 7.61
N LYS A 95 -10.45 4.12 8.49
CA LYS A 95 -9.78 4.30 9.78
C LYS A 95 -8.32 4.69 9.60
N ALA A 96 -7.60 4.07 8.66
CA ALA A 96 -6.21 4.37 8.40
C ALA A 96 -6.05 5.79 7.83
N ILE A 97 -6.92 6.21 6.91
CA ILE A 97 -6.94 7.58 6.38
C ILE A 97 -7.18 8.58 7.52
N GLU A 98 -8.10 8.31 8.45
CA GLU A 98 -8.31 9.17 9.62
C GLU A 98 -7.06 9.22 10.52
N ILE A 99 -6.41 8.09 10.81
CA ILE A 99 -5.22 8.04 11.67
C ILE A 99 -4.02 8.76 11.02
N VAL A 100 -3.84 8.58 9.72
CA VAL A 100 -2.70 9.17 8.98
C VAL A 100 -2.97 10.65 8.71
N LYS A 101 -4.17 11.05 8.30
CA LYS A 101 -4.47 12.44 7.92
C LYS A 101 -4.84 13.36 9.08
N ASN A 102 -5.46 12.87 10.16
CA ASN A 102 -5.83 13.73 11.30
C ASN A 102 -4.67 13.96 12.29
N HIS A 103 -3.53 13.28 12.14
CA HIS A 103 -2.36 13.45 13.01
C HIS A 103 -1.19 14.15 12.30
N GLY A 104 -1.42 14.74 11.12
CA GLY A 104 -0.46 15.58 10.40
C GLY A 104 -0.60 17.09 10.70
N THR A 105 -1.36 17.45 11.74
CA THR A 105 -1.65 18.85 12.15
C THR A 105 -1.22 19.18 13.58
N GLU A 106 -0.24 18.46 14.14
CA GLU A 106 0.45 18.84 15.38
C GLU A 106 1.94 19.05 15.13
#